data_AF-A0AAP2BSA8-F1
#
_entry.id   AF-A0AAP2BSA8-F1
#
_cell.length_a   1.000
_cell.length_b   1.000
_cell.length_c   1.000
_cell.angle_alpha   90.00
_cell.angle_beta   90.00
_cell.angle_gamma   90.00
#
_symmetry.space_group_name_H-M   'P 1'
#
loop_
_entity.id
_entity.type
_entity.pdbx_description
1 polymer ?
#
loop_
_entity_poly.entity_id
_entity_poly.type
_entity_poly.pdbx_seq_one_letter_code
_entity_poly.pdbx_strand_id
1 'polypeptide(L)'
;MQIKDIDKIAVLRRIAEIEASGRCGTLFQGFDNSVNTAMPEGTPEKLQYAVMRNLISKGLVDGCCCGCRGDFVLTAKGVELVSTTEHKAAF
;
A
#
# COMPACT_ATOMS: atom_id res chain seq x y z
N MET A 1 -0.32 -0.70 -18.43
CA MET A 1 0.09 -0.44 -17.04
C MET A 1 0.75 -1.69 -16.47
N GLN A 2 1.93 -1.55 -15.89
CA GLN A 2 2.71 -2.59 -15.25
C GLN A 2 2.97 -2.22 -13.78
N ILE A 3 3.39 -3.19 -12.96
CA ILE A 3 3.67 -2.98 -11.52
C ILE A 3 4.71 -1.88 -11.27
N LYS A 4 5.63 -1.66 -12.21
CA LYS A 4 6.65 -0.61 -12.13
C LYS A 4 6.10 0.79 -12.36
N ASP A 5 4.95 0.91 -13.02
CA ASP A 5 4.30 2.19 -13.33
C ASP A 5 3.46 2.70 -12.15
N ILE A 6 3.30 1.90 -11.08
CA ILE A 6 2.57 2.27 -9.87
C ILE A 6 3.56 2.77 -8.82
N ASP A 7 3.29 3.97 -8.30
CA ASP A 7 4.06 4.59 -7.22
C ASP A 7 3.86 3.81 -5.91
N LYS A 8 4.88 3.01 -5.58
CA LYS A 8 4.87 2.17 -4.37
C LYS A 8 5.00 2.99 -3.10
N ILE A 9 5.64 4.16 -3.15
CA ILE A 9 5.75 5.03 -1.99
C ILE A 9 4.38 5.62 -1.66
N ALA A 10 3.62 6.04 -2.68
CA ALA A 10 2.24 6.48 -2.48
C ALA A 10 1.37 5.38 -1.85
N VAL A 11 1.53 4.14 -2.29
CA VAL A 11 0.82 2.98 -1.70
C VAL A 11 1.21 2.76 -0.23
N LEU A 12 2.50 2.84 0.12
CA LEU A 12 2.95 2.69 1.51
C LEU A 12 2.45 3.82 2.40
N ARG A 13 2.48 5.08 1.91
CA ARG A 13 1.92 6.24 2.62
C ARG A 13 0.44 6.05 2.89
N ARG A 14 -0.30 5.53 1.91
CA ARG A 14 -1.72 5.26 2.09
C ARG A 14 -1.99 4.23 3.19
N ILE A 15 -1.17 3.19 3.28
CA ILE A 15 -1.28 2.20 4.36
C ILE A 15 -1.00 2.88 5.71
N ALA A 16 0.02 3.74 5.82
CA ALA A 16 0.31 4.50 7.03
C ALA A 16 -0.87 5.39 7.48
N GLU A 17 -1.52 6.09 6.54
CA GLU A 17 -2.71 6.90 6.83
C GLU A 17 -3.87 6.06 7.37
N ILE A 18 -4.07 4.87 6.79
CA ILE A 18 -5.12 3.95 7.24
C ILE A 18 -4.82 3.44 8.65
N GLU A 19 -3.58 3.06 8.93
CA GLU A 19 -3.13 2.65 10.27
C GLU A 19 -3.27 3.76 11.30
N ALA A 20 -2.94 5.00 10.94
CA ALA A 20 -3.12 6.17 11.81
C ALA A 20 -4.60 6.40 12.16
N SER A 21 -5.54 5.93 11.34
CA SER A 21 -6.99 5.93 11.64
C SER A 21 -7.43 4.79 12.56
N GLY A 22 -6.50 3.93 13.01
CA GLY A 22 -6.79 2.76 13.85
C GLY A 22 -7.33 1.55 13.09
N ARG A 23 -7.10 1.47 11.78
CA ARG A 23 -7.63 0.41 10.91
C ARG A 23 -6.54 -0.24 10.07
N CYS A 24 -6.84 -1.40 9.51
CA CYS A 24 -5.96 -2.06 8.55
C CYS A 24 -6.45 -1.82 7.12
N GLY A 25 -5.52 -1.84 6.16
CA GLY A 25 -5.83 -1.61 4.74
C GLY A 25 -6.54 -2.78 4.06
N THR A 26 -7.41 -2.47 3.11
CA THR A 26 -8.03 -3.45 2.20
C THR A 26 -7.80 -3.07 0.73
N LEU A 27 -8.21 -3.93 -0.21
CA LEU A 27 -8.28 -3.62 -1.65
C LEU A 27 -9.72 -3.48 -2.17
N PHE A 28 -10.73 -3.59 -1.29
CA PHE A 28 -12.13 -3.43 -1.68
C PHE A 28 -12.42 -1.98 -2.12
N GLN A 29 -13.06 -1.83 -3.28
CA GLN A 29 -13.41 -0.51 -3.82
C GLN A 29 -14.55 0.13 -3.02
N GLY A 30 -14.52 1.46 -2.89
CA GLY A 30 -15.53 2.23 -2.16
C GLY A 30 -15.36 2.26 -0.64
N PHE A 31 -14.41 1.50 -0.09
CA PHE A 31 -14.06 1.56 1.32
C PHE A 31 -13.02 2.66 1.55
N ASP A 32 -13.20 3.40 2.64
CA ASP A 32 -12.30 4.49 3.02
C ASP A 32 -10.95 3.99 3.53
N ASN A 33 -10.85 2.74 4.02
CA ASN A 33 -9.59 2.06 4.31
C ASN A 33 -9.04 1.26 3.11
N SER A 34 -9.46 1.59 1.89
CA SER A 34 -8.90 0.95 0.69
C SER A 34 -7.56 1.54 0.31
N VAL A 35 -6.60 0.64 0.06
CA VAL A 35 -5.24 0.96 -0.40
C VAL A 35 -5.23 1.28 -1.90
N ASN A 36 -6.23 0.82 -2.65
CA ASN A 36 -6.32 1.04 -4.08
C ASN A 36 -6.50 2.52 -4.47
N THR A 37 -6.90 3.38 -3.52
CA THR A 37 -7.06 4.83 -3.75
C THR A 37 -5.73 5.55 -4.00
N ALA A 38 -4.60 4.91 -3.66
CA ALA A 38 -3.26 5.41 -3.98
C ALA A 38 -2.70 4.84 -5.29
N MET A 39 -3.48 4.06 -6.03
CA MET A 39 -3.12 3.53 -7.34
C MET A 39 -3.84 4.33 -8.44
N PRO A 40 -3.32 4.37 -9.67
CA PRO A 40 -3.98 5.06 -10.78
C PRO A 40 -5.42 4.60 -10.99
N GLU A 41 -6.30 5.51 -11.38
CA GLU A 41 -7.68 5.19 -11.72
C GLU A 41 -7.73 4.11 -12.82
N GLY A 42 -8.65 3.16 -12.70
CA GLY A 42 -8.76 2.04 -13.63
C GLY A 42 -7.66 0.98 -13.52
N THR A 43 -6.80 1.03 -12.50
CA THR A 43 -5.82 -0.04 -12.24
C THR A 43 -6.55 -1.39 -12.09
N PRO A 44 -6.25 -2.40 -12.93
CA PRO A 44 -6.92 -3.70 -12.85
C PRO A 44 -6.69 -4.36 -11.50
N GLU A 45 -7.73 -4.99 -10.94
CA GLU A 45 -7.69 -5.61 -9.60
C GLU A 45 -6.49 -6.58 -9.43
N LYS A 46 -6.24 -7.41 -10.44
CA LYS A 46 -5.08 -8.33 -10.47
C LYS A 46 -3.75 -7.60 -10.31
N LEU A 47 -3.63 -6.39 -10.88
CA LEU A 47 -2.44 -5.57 -10.77
C LEU A 47 -2.33 -4.94 -9.38
N GLN A 48 -3.43 -4.53 -8.78
CA GLN A 48 -3.46 -4.04 -7.39
C GLN A 48 -2.94 -5.11 -6.42
N TYR A 49 -3.44 -6.35 -6.52
CA TYR A 49 -2.90 -7.47 -5.73
C TYR A 49 -1.44 -7.75 -6.03
N ALA A 50 -1.00 -7.62 -7.29
CA ALA A 50 0.39 -7.84 -7.65
C ALA A 50 1.33 -6.79 -7.04
N VAL A 51 0.88 -5.53 -6.90
CA VAL A 51 1.60 -4.49 -6.14
C VAL A 51 1.71 -4.90 -4.67
N MET A 52 0.61 -5.29 -4.03
CA MET A 52 0.63 -5.69 -2.62
C MET A 52 1.51 -6.90 -2.38
N ARG A 53 1.45 -7.93 -3.24
CA ARG A 53 2.37 -9.08 -3.20
C ARG A 53 3.83 -8.65 -3.34
N ASN A 54 4.13 -7.66 -4.18
CA ASN A 54 5.49 -7.14 -4.32
C ASN A 54 5.99 -6.42 -3.06
N LEU A 55 5.11 -5.71 -2.36
CA LEU A 55 5.45 -5.03 -1.10
C LEU A 55 5.67 -6.03 0.04
N ILE A 56 4.80 -7.03 0.14
CA ILE A 56 4.94 -8.13 1.10
C ILE A 56 6.22 -8.93 0.83
N SER A 57 6.52 -9.27 -0.43
CA SER A 57 7.74 -10.02 -0.76
C SER A 57 9.02 -9.24 -0.44
N LYS A 58 8.93 -7.91 -0.30
CA LYS A 58 10.05 -7.04 0.11
C LYS A 58 10.12 -6.82 1.62
N GLY A 59 9.15 -7.35 2.37
CA GLY A 59 9.01 -7.18 3.81
C GLY A 59 8.65 -5.75 4.21
N LEU A 60 7.97 -4.98 3.34
CA LEU A 60 7.55 -3.59 3.61
C LEU A 60 6.14 -3.51 4.19
N VAL A 61 5.32 -4.51 3.89
CA VAL A 61 3.91 -4.61 4.29
C VAL A 61 3.68 -6.04 4.78
N ASP A 62 2.81 -6.20 5.76
CA ASP A 62 2.20 -7.48 6.15
C ASP A 62 0.72 -7.50 5.78
N GLY A 63 0.10 -8.68 5.67
CA GLY A 63 -1.32 -8.86 5.33
C GLY A 63 -1.60 -9.97 4.29
N CYS A 64 -2.85 -10.12 3.87
CA CYS A 64 -3.28 -11.15 2.90
C CYS A 64 -3.59 -10.60 1.51
N CYS A 65 -2.84 -11.10 0.51
CA CYS A 65 -3.11 -10.86 -0.91
C CYS A 65 -3.98 -11.95 -1.57
N CYS A 66 -4.68 -12.74 -0.77
CA CYS A 66 -5.58 -13.80 -1.22
C CYS A 66 -6.90 -13.27 -1.81
N GLY A 67 -7.21 -11.97 -1.61
CA GLY A 67 -8.43 -11.32 -2.10
C GLY A 67 -9.65 -11.44 -1.18
N CYS A 68 -9.53 -12.14 -0.05
CA CYS A 68 -10.67 -12.33 0.86
C CYS A 68 -10.72 -11.39 2.06
N ARG A 69 -9.60 -10.74 2.43
CA ARG A 69 -9.53 -9.95 3.69
C ARG A 69 -8.78 -8.62 3.57
N GLY A 70 -7.56 -8.63 3.03
CA GLY A 70 -6.65 -7.49 3.13
C GLY A 70 -5.85 -7.60 4.43
N ASP A 71 -6.07 -6.68 5.37
CA ASP A 71 -5.28 -6.48 6.60
C ASP A 71 -3.88 -5.93 6.34
N PHE A 72 -3.75 -5.04 5.38
CA PHE A 72 -2.46 -4.45 5.05
C PHE A 72 -2.02 -3.47 6.14
N VAL A 73 -0.84 -3.74 6.70
CA VAL A 73 -0.17 -2.93 7.72
C VAL A 73 1.31 -2.77 7.36
N LEU A 74 1.93 -1.65 7.71
CA LEU A 74 3.35 -1.47 7.50
C LEU A 74 4.16 -2.32 8.47
N THR A 75 5.23 -2.92 7.97
CA THR A 75 6.27 -3.47 8.83
C THR A 75 7.16 -2.33 9.34
N ALA A 76 8.02 -2.59 10.34
CA ALA A 76 9.02 -1.63 10.79
C ALA A 76 9.87 -1.08 9.61
N LYS A 77 10.23 -1.96 8.66
CA LYS A 77 10.97 -1.58 7.43
C LYS A 77 10.13 -0.70 6.50
N GLY A 78 8.83 -0.95 6.40
CA GLY A 78 7.89 -0.10 5.66
C GLY A 78 7.80 1.30 6.25
N VAL A 79 7.67 1.40 7.57
CA VAL A 79 7.62 2.68 8.31
C VAL A 79 8.91 3.49 8.11
N GLU A 80 10.07 2.84 8.25
CA GLU A 80 11.37 3.48 8.02
C GLU A 80 11.51 4.03 6.59
N LEU A 81 11.03 3.28 5.59
CA LEU A 81 11.07 3.72 4.20
C LEU A 81 10.18 4.95 3.96
N VAL A 82 8.96 4.94 4.49
CA VAL A 82 8.03 6.09 4.37
C VAL A 82 8.64 7.34 4.99
N SER A 83 9.11 7.24 6.23
CA SER A 83 9.73 8.37 6.97
C SER A 83 10.99 8.90 6.28
N THR A 84 11.89 8.03 5.80
CA THR A 84 13.09 8.45 5.05
C THR A 84 12.73 9.22 3.77
N THR A 85 11.62 8.84 3.12
CA THR A 85 11.20 9.47 1.87
C THR A 85 10.55 10.84 2.11
N GLU A 86 9.95 11.07 3.27
CA GLU A 86 9.42 12.37 3.68
C GLU A 86 10.54 13.38 3.99
N HIS A 87 11.63 12.93 4.62
CA HIS A 87 12.79 13.79 4.89
C HIS A 87 13.53 14.22 3.61
N LYS A 88 13.50 13.40 2.54
CA LYS A 88 14.13 13.73 1.25
C LYS A 88 13.34 14.73 0.39
N ALA A 89 12.04 14.88 0.63
CA ALA A 89 11.20 15.81 -0.12
C ALA A 89 11.24 17.25 0.43
N ALA A 90 11.94 17.46 1.56
CA ALA A 90 11.99 18.72 2.29
C ALA A 90 13.28 19.55 2.03
N PHE A 91 14.09 19.20 1.04
CA PHE A 91 15.34 19.88 0.66
C PHE A 91 15.37 20.26 -0.81
#